data_AF-A0A0M3AGM1-F1
#
_entry.id   AF-A0A0M3AGM1-F1
#
_cell.length_a   1.000
_cell.length_b   1.000
_cell.length_c   1.000
_cell.angle_alpha   90.00
_cell.angle_beta   90.00
_cell.angle_gamma   90.00
#
_symmetry.space_group_name_H-M   'P 1'
#
loop_
_entity.id
_entity.type
_entity.pdbx_description
1 polymer ?
#
loop_
_entity_poly.entity_id
_entity_poly.type
_entity_poly.pdbx_seq_one_letter_code
_entity_poly.pdbx_strand_id
1 'polypeptide(L)'
;MNQHFTMECIQQRALHYLLHFLEEQHYHFTVITPLSHERILKRKKHLFNTARSLKDIFGWNLPFYPEALDQQLFLILKNADLIRLEDQQWLSTVRVASLDEKLFIHSAFPTLETDAVFFGPDTYRFYYHLKQYLLNQTHDIQRSVELCCGASPVAITIAKFIPEATEIFTADINPKALFYSQVNKDFTGLSNIFPTQSNLFSNLEGHFDLIFANPPYLMDLHERQYRHGGNVRDGTDLSFNILTEGIKRLTPQGSLFLYTGIAISQDGNKFLEAVDSWIQDYPDFNYSYEEIDPDVFGEELEQSAYQHIERIAVVLIKLSAA
;
A
#
# COMPACT_ATOMS: atom_id res chain seq x y z
N MET A 1 -22.25 -19.15 4.28
CA MET A 1 -20.94 -19.48 3.67
C MET A 1 -20.99 -19.49 2.14
N ASN A 2 -21.87 -20.27 1.48
CA ASN A 2 -21.84 -20.38 0.00
C ASN A 2 -22.13 -19.07 -0.78
N GLN A 3 -23.02 -18.20 -0.31
CA GLN A 3 -23.35 -16.95 -1.04
C GLN A 3 -22.22 -15.92 -1.03
N HIS A 4 -21.54 -15.73 0.12
CA HIS A 4 -20.38 -14.83 0.22
C HIS A 4 -19.22 -15.29 -0.66
N PHE A 5 -18.89 -16.59 -0.62
CA PHE A 5 -17.86 -17.17 -1.47
C PHE A 5 -18.20 -17.06 -2.97
N THR A 6 -19.48 -17.16 -3.32
CA THR A 6 -19.94 -16.97 -4.70
C THR A 6 -19.76 -15.51 -5.14
N MET A 7 -20.07 -14.53 -4.28
CA MET A 7 -19.92 -13.11 -4.61
C MET A 7 -18.45 -12.70 -4.76
N GLU A 8 -17.58 -13.16 -3.87
CA GLU A 8 -16.15 -12.87 -3.94
C GLU A 8 -15.53 -13.39 -5.25
N CYS A 9 -15.92 -14.58 -5.71
CA CYS A 9 -15.51 -15.11 -7.01
C CYS A 9 -16.05 -14.29 -8.19
N ILE A 10 -17.30 -13.80 -8.11
CA ILE A 10 -17.88 -12.90 -9.12
C ILE A 10 -17.10 -11.58 -9.18
N GLN A 11 -16.78 -11.00 -8.01
CA GLN A 11 -15.98 -9.79 -7.90
C GLN A 11 -14.58 -9.96 -8.44
N GLN A 12 -13.89 -11.04 -8.09
CA GLN A 12 -12.54 -11.34 -8.60
C GLN A 12 -12.53 -11.38 -10.12
N ARG A 13 -13.47 -12.13 -10.74
CA ARG A 13 -13.59 -12.20 -12.21
C ARG A 13 -13.90 -10.85 -12.84
N ALA A 14 -14.78 -10.06 -12.23
CA ALA A 14 -15.12 -8.73 -12.72
C ALA A 14 -13.93 -7.76 -12.61
N LEU A 15 -13.13 -7.84 -11.56
CA LEU A 15 -11.92 -7.05 -11.39
C LEU A 15 -10.83 -7.45 -12.40
N HIS A 16 -10.65 -8.75 -12.68
CA HIS A 16 -9.76 -9.20 -13.76
C HIS A 16 -10.22 -8.71 -15.12
N TYR A 17 -11.53 -8.78 -15.41
CA TYR A 17 -12.08 -8.22 -16.64
C TYR A 17 -11.81 -6.71 -16.75
N LEU A 18 -12.01 -5.96 -15.66
CA LEU A 18 -11.70 -4.53 -15.61
C LEU A 18 -10.22 -4.26 -15.89
N LEU A 19 -9.31 -4.99 -15.25
CA LEU A 19 -7.87 -4.80 -15.44
C LEU A 19 -7.43 -5.06 -16.89
N HIS A 20 -7.88 -6.16 -17.50
CA HIS A 20 -7.60 -6.45 -18.92
C HIS A 20 -8.21 -5.39 -19.85
N PHE A 21 -9.47 -4.99 -19.61
CA PHE A 21 -10.10 -3.93 -20.38
C PHE A 21 -9.29 -2.63 -20.31
N LEU A 22 -8.84 -2.22 -19.11
CA LEU A 22 -8.05 -1.00 -18.94
C LEU A 22 -6.67 -1.10 -19.59
N GLU A 23 -6.02 -2.27 -19.51
CA GLU A 23 -4.74 -2.53 -20.18
C GLU A 23 -4.86 -2.39 -21.71
N GLU A 24 -5.91 -2.96 -22.32
CA GLU A 24 -6.20 -2.83 -23.75
C GLU A 24 -6.45 -1.37 -24.18
N GLN A 25 -6.99 -0.55 -23.27
CA GLN A 25 -7.20 0.89 -23.51
C GLN A 25 -5.96 1.74 -23.21
N HIS A 26 -4.79 1.13 -22.96
CA HIS A 26 -3.55 1.80 -22.55
C HIS A 26 -3.78 2.74 -21.36
N TYR A 27 -4.60 2.30 -20.41
CA TYR A 27 -4.94 3.08 -19.22
C TYR A 27 -3.69 3.35 -18.39
N HIS A 28 -3.56 4.59 -17.94
CA HIS A 28 -2.50 4.99 -17.02
C HIS A 28 -3.01 6.03 -16.03
N PHE A 29 -2.79 5.78 -14.74
CA PHE A 29 -3.16 6.73 -13.70
C PHE A 29 -2.16 6.73 -12.52
N THR A 30 -1.54 7.87 -12.28
CA THR A 30 -0.69 8.11 -11.12
C THR A 30 -1.53 8.63 -9.97
N VAL A 31 -1.48 7.93 -8.83
CA VAL A 31 -2.17 8.37 -7.61
C VAL A 31 -1.37 9.47 -6.93
N ILE A 32 -2.06 10.51 -6.49
CA ILE A 32 -1.51 11.68 -5.81
C ILE A 32 -2.00 11.76 -4.36
N THR A 33 -1.55 12.76 -3.60
CA THR A 33 -1.98 12.93 -2.21
C THR A 33 -3.49 13.13 -2.10
N PRO A 34 -4.15 12.64 -1.02
CA PRO A 34 -5.58 12.84 -0.79
C PRO A 34 -6.00 14.30 -0.91
N LEU A 35 -5.27 15.24 -0.28
CA LEU A 35 -5.57 16.66 -0.36
C LEU A 35 -5.54 17.22 -1.79
N SER A 36 -4.57 16.79 -2.59
CA SER A 36 -4.50 17.18 -4.00
C SER A 36 -5.65 16.57 -4.80
N HIS A 37 -6.01 15.31 -4.54
CA HIS A 37 -7.16 14.65 -5.14
C HIS A 37 -8.45 15.42 -4.85
N GLU A 38 -8.69 15.83 -3.60
CA GLU A 38 -9.86 16.64 -3.22
C GLU A 38 -9.91 17.98 -3.95
N ARG A 39 -8.76 18.67 -4.06
CA ARG A 39 -8.66 19.94 -4.79
C ARG A 39 -9.04 19.75 -6.27
N ILE A 40 -8.60 18.66 -6.90
CA ILE A 40 -8.96 18.34 -8.29
C ILE A 40 -10.45 17.99 -8.41
N LEU A 41 -11.00 17.20 -7.48
CA LEU A 41 -12.43 16.90 -7.46
C LEU A 41 -13.27 18.18 -7.36
N LYS A 42 -12.92 19.11 -6.46
CA LYS A 42 -13.60 20.42 -6.34
C LYS A 42 -13.60 21.19 -7.67
N ARG A 43 -12.48 21.17 -8.42
CA ARG A 43 -12.42 21.80 -9.76
C ARG A 43 -13.29 21.09 -10.78
N LYS A 44 -13.29 19.75 -10.77
CA LYS A 44 -14.06 18.92 -11.72
C LYS A 44 -15.56 18.89 -11.45
N LYS A 45 -16.01 19.27 -10.24
CA LYS A 45 -17.45 19.39 -9.90
C LYS A 45 -18.21 20.25 -10.91
N HIS A 46 -17.58 21.28 -11.50
CA HIS A 46 -18.25 22.17 -12.44
C HIS A 46 -18.38 21.61 -13.88
N LEU A 47 -17.81 20.44 -14.18
CA LEU A 47 -17.78 19.85 -15.52
C LEU A 47 -18.93 18.86 -15.76
N PHE A 48 -20.16 19.24 -15.43
CA PHE A 48 -21.35 18.37 -15.45
C PHE A 48 -21.70 17.79 -16.84
N ASN A 49 -21.37 18.51 -17.92
CA ASN A 49 -21.77 18.14 -19.28
C ASN A 49 -20.65 17.47 -20.11
N THR A 50 -19.61 16.99 -19.45
CA THR A 50 -18.47 16.34 -20.14
C THR A 50 -18.58 14.83 -20.01
N ALA A 51 -18.43 14.11 -21.13
CA ALA A 51 -18.28 12.66 -21.11
C ALA A 51 -17.12 12.28 -20.20
N ARG A 52 -17.33 11.31 -19.31
CA ARG A 52 -16.31 10.85 -18.36
C ARG A 52 -15.33 9.94 -19.08
N SER A 53 -14.03 10.20 -18.91
CA SER A 53 -12.99 9.27 -19.32
C SER A 53 -12.85 8.12 -18.33
N LEU A 54 -12.18 7.03 -18.73
CA LEU A 54 -11.82 5.93 -17.81
C LEU A 54 -10.98 6.44 -16.63
N LYS A 55 -10.13 7.45 -16.84
CA LYS A 55 -9.36 8.11 -15.77
C LYS A 55 -10.25 8.90 -14.82
N ASP A 56 -11.35 9.48 -15.31
CA ASP A 56 -12.31 10.13 -14.42
C ASP A 56 -13.02 9.10 -13.53
N ILE A 57 -13.39 7.94 -14.08
CA ILE A 57 -14.14 6.90 -13.38
C ILE A 57 -13.24 6.11 -12.41
N PHE A 58 -12.18 5.47 -12.92
CA PHE A 58 -11.34 4.55 -12.14
C PHE A 58 -10.11 5.21 -11.53
N GLY A 59 -9.75 6.42 -11.98
CA GLY A 59 -8.62 7.19 -11.44
C GLY A 59 -9.08 8.23 -10.42
N TRP A 60 -9.93 9.18 -10.86
CA TRP A 60 -10.45 10.25 -10.01
C TRP A 60 -11.65 9.86 -9.16
N ASN A 61 -12.26 8.69 -9.41
CA ASN A 61 -13.47 8.22 -8.71
C ASN A 61 -14.68 9.14 -8.89
N LEU A 62 -14.84 9.74 -10.08
CA LEU A 62 -15.95 10.63 -10.40
C LEU A 62 -17.23 9.85 -10.75
N PRO A 63 -18.40 10.39 -10.39
CA PRO A 63 -19.68 9.83 -10.81
C PRO A 63 -19.84 9.91 -12.34
N PHE A 64 -20.49 8.90 -12.89
CA PHE A 64 -20.70 8.72 -14.33
C PHE A 64 -22.10 8.18 -14.65
N TYR A 65 -22.54 8.39 -15.89
CA TYR A 65 -23.75 7.75 -16.42
C TYR A 65 -23.37 6.47 -17.18
N PRO A 66 -24.25 5.46 -17.31
CA PRO A 66 -23.92 4.16 -17.91
C PRO A 66 -23.26 4.26 -19.29
N GLU A 67 -23.62 5.26 -20.09
CA GLU A 67 -23.11 5.51 -21.45
C GLU A 67 -21.62 5.90 -21.49
N ALA A 68 -21.02 6.21 -20.34
CA ALA A 68 -19.59 6.51 -20.23
C ALA A 68 -18.70 5.25 -20.20
N LEU A 69 -19.30 4.05 -20.08
CA LEU A 69 -18.58 2.78 -20.12
C LEU A 69 -19.06 1.93 -21.30
N ASP A 70 -18.20 1.02 -21.73
CA ASP A 70 -18.63 -0.12 -22.54
C ASP A 70 -19.78 -0.87 -21.85
N GLN A 71 -20.80 -1.26 -22.63
CA GLN A 71 -22.03 -1.84 -22.08
C GLN A 71 -21.75 -3.16 -21.34
N GLN A 72 -20.85 -3.99 -21.87
CA GLN A 72 -20.49 -5.26 -21.26
C GLN A 72 -19.72 -5.01 -19.95
N LEU A 73 -18.73 -4.11 -19.95
CA LEU A 73 -18.01 -3.72 -18.73
C LEU A 73 -18.97 -3.20 -17.65
N PHE A 74 -19.90 -2.30 -18.01
CA PHE A 74 -20.87 -1.74 -17.08
C PHE A 74 -21.71 -2.85 -16.41
N LEU A 75 -22.24 -3.79 -17.19
CA LEU A 75 -23.06 -4.89 -16.67
C LEU A 75 -22.25 -5.84 -15.77
N ILE A 76 -21.00 -6.12 -16.13
CA ILE A 76 -20.09 -6.95 -15.32
C ILE A 76 -19.84 -6.29 -13.96
N LEU A 77 -19.46 -5.02 -13.94
CA LEU A 77 -19.20 -4.29 -12.70
C LEU A 77 -20.45 -4.14 -11.84
N LYS A 78 -21.60 -3.87 -12.47
CA LYS A 78 -22.90 -3.76 -11.76
C LYS A 78 -23.27 -5.08 -11.09
N ASN A 79 -23.18 -6.19 -11.82
CA ASN A 79 -23.55 -7.51 -11.28
C ASN A 79 -22.59 -8.02 -10.20
N ALA A 80 -21.40 -7.44 -10.11
CA ALA A 80 -20.40 -7.72 -9.09
C ALA A 80 -20.42 -6.73 -7.91
N ASP A 81 -21.39 -5.80 -7.85
CA ASP A 81 -21.45 -4.75 -6.83
C ASP A 81 -20.17 -3.88 -6.76
N LEU A 82 -19.47 -3.73 -7.90
CA LEU A 82 -18.25 -2.91 -8.03
C LEU A 82 -18.55 -1.47 -8.48
N ILE A 83 -19.79 -1.20 -8.84
CA ILE A 83 -20.32 0.15 -9.04
C ILE A 83 -21.64 0.28 -8.28
N ARG A 84 -21.90 1.45 -7.71
CA ARG A 84 -23.12 1.74 -6.94
C ARG A 84 -23.81 2.99 -7.46
N LEU A 85 -25.13 3.04 -7.34
CA LEU A 85 -25.95 4.17 -7.78
C LEU A 85 -26.09 5.18 -6.64
N GLU A 86 -25.68 6.43 -6.86
CA GLU A 86 -25.87 7.58 -5.97
C GLU A 86 -26.39 8.77 -6.80
N ASP A 87 -27.46 9.44 -6.34
CA ASP A 87 -28.01 10.65 -6.99
C ASP A 87 -28.15 10.56 -8.52
N GLN A 88 -28.65 9.41 -9.01
CA GLN A 88 -28.85 9.06 -10.43
C GLN A 88 -27.58 8.82 -11.27
N GLN A 89 -26.41 8.79 -10.63
CA GLN A 89 -25.14 8.47 -11.28
C GLN A 89 -24.49 7.26 -10.62
N TRP A 90 -23.62 6.57 -11.36
CA TRP A 90 -22.86 5.45 -10.85
C TRP A 90 -21.52 5.92 -10.32
N LEU A 91 -21.04 5.30 -9.24
CA LEU A 91 -19.69 5.45 -8.73
C LEU A 91 -19.00 4.11 -8.63
N SER A 92 -17.74 4.06 -9.02
CA SER A 92 -16.87 2.90 -8.77
C SER A 92 -16.59 2.74 -7.29
N THR A 93 -16.60 1.49 -6.81
CA THR A 93 -16.17 1.12 -5.45
C THR A 93 -14.67 0.82 -5.38
N VAL A 94 -14.00 0.78 -6.53
CA VAL A 94 -12.56 0.57 -6.68
C VAL A 94 -11.92 1.65 -7.54
N ARG A 95 -10.62 1.83 -7.36
CA ARG A 95 -9.75 2.61 -8.24
C ARG A 95 -8.66 1.72 -8.83
N VAL A 96 -8.11 2.17 -9.96
CA VAL A 96 -7.02 1.49 -10.65
C VAL A 96 -5.84 2.47 -10.78
N ALA A 97 -4.71 2.08 -10.21
CA ALA A 97 -3.45 2.82 -10.25
C ALA A 97 -2.43 2.11 -11.15
N SER A 98 -1.46 2.87 -11.67
CA SER A 98 -0.36 2.34 -12.46
C SER A 98 0.95 2.40 -11.68
N LEU A 99 1.73 1.31 -11.67
CA LEU A 99 3.08 1.27 -11.13
C LEU A 99 3.96 0.43 -12.05
N ASP A 100 5.02 1.03 -12.59
CA ASP A 100 5.99 0.35 -13.46
C ASP A 100 5.32 -0.42 -14.62
N GLU A 101 4.44 0.28 -15.35
CA GLU A 101 3.62 -0.23 -16.46
C GLU A 101 2.56 -1.29 -16.09
N LYS A 102 2.45 -1.70 -14.82
CA LYS A 102 1.39 -2.60 -14.34
C LYS A 102 0.22 -1.84 -13.74
N LEU A 103 -0.96 -2.46 -13.73
CA LEU A 103 -2.19 -1.93 -13.13
C LEU A 103 -2.54 -2.64 -11.82
N PHE A 104 -3.04 -1.88 -10.85
CA PHE A 104 -3.38 -2.37 -9.51
C PHE A 104 -4.72 -1.85 -9.04
N ILE A 105 -5.58 -2.75 -8.58
CA ILE A 105 -6.83 -2.43 -7.89
C ILE A 105 -6.53 -1.98 -6.46
N HIS A 106 -7.22 -0.92 -6.03
CA HIS A 106 -7.24 -0.46 -4.65
C HIS A 106 -8.59 0.22 -4.32
N SER A 107 -8.78 0.67 -3.08
CA SER A 107 -10.07 1.25 -2.64
C SER A 107 -10.43 2.55 -3.38
N ALA A 108 -11.74 2.77 -3.50
CA ALA A 108 -12.33 4.04 -3.93
C ALA A 108 -11.88 5.24 -3.08
N PHE A 109 -12.04 6.43 -3.66
CA PHE A 109 -11.84 7.70 -2.97
C PHE A 109 -13.20 8.33 -2.62
N PRO A 110 -13.38 8.96 -1.44
CA PRO A 110 -12.42 9.07 -0.34
C PRO A 110 -12.26 7.73 0.41
N THR A 111 -11.08 7.51 1.01
CA THR A 111 -10.81 6.34 1.85
C THR A 111 -11.25 6.65 3.28
N LEU A 112 -12.54 6.42 3.57
CA LEU A 112 -13.14 6.70 4.88
C LEU A 112 -13.29 5.44 5.73
N GLU A 113 -13.35 4.28 5.09
CA GLU A 113 -13.54 3.00 5.74
C GLU A 113 -12.28 2.56 6.50
N THR A 114 -12.47 1.94 7.66
CA THR A 114 -11.38 1.39 8.48
C THR A 114 -10.55 0.36 7.73
N ASP A 115 -11.18 -0.40 6.84
CA ASP A 115 -10.58 -1.45 6.02
C ASP A 115 -10.19 -0.98 4.60
N ALA A 116 -10.18 0.34 4.33
CA ALA A 116 -9.80 0.84 3.02
C ALA A 116 -8.37 0.43 2.66
N VAL A 117 -8.16 0.03 1.40
CA VAL A 117 -6.86 -0.40 0.88
C VAL A 117 -6.24 0.78 0.15
N PHE A 118 -5.26 1.41 0.78
CA PHE A 118 -4.63 2.62 0.28
C PHE A 118 -3.56 2.33 -0.77
N PHE A 119 -3.48 3.21 -1.76
CA PHE A 119 -2.40 3.30 -2.73
C PHE A 119 -2.13 4.79 -2.89
N GLY A 120 -0.88 5.24 -2.68
CA GLY A 120 -0.57 6.66 -2.69
C GLY A 120 0.87 6.99 -3.12
N PRO A 121 1.26 8.28 -3.02
CA PRO A 121 2.62 8.75 -3.30
C PRO A 121 3.72 8.01 -2.52
N ASP A 122 3.40 7.51 -1.33
CA ASP A 122 4.26 6.66 -0.52
C ASP A 122 4.56 5.31 -1.19
N THR A 123 3.58 4.66 -1.83
CA THR A 123 3.79 3.42 -2.59
C THR A 123 4.83 3.60 -3.70
N TYR A 124 4.79 4.72 -4.43
CA TYR A 124 5.76 5.01 -5.49
C TYR A 124 7.18 5.24 -4.94
N ARG A 125 7.30 6.00 -3.86
CA ARG A 125 8.59 6.26 -3.21
C ARG A 125 9.17 4.98 -2.62
N PHE A 126 8.35 4.19 -1.93
CA PHE A 126 8.74 2.90 -1.38
C PHE A 126 9.26 1.95 -2.46
N TYR A 127 8.49 1.77 -3.55
CA TYR A 127 8.92 0.98 -4.70
C TYR A 127 10.25 1.48 -5.28
N TYR A 128 10.39 2.79 -5.49
CA TYR A 128 11.59 3.37 -6.09
C TYR A 128 12.83 3.03 -5.26
N HIS A 129 12.80 3.29 -3.96
CA HIS A 129 13.94 3.06 -3.08
C HIS A 129 14.23 1.58 -2.86
N LEU A 130 13.20 0.73 -2.73
CA LEU A 130 13.38 -0.72 -2.63
C LEU A 130 14.00 -1.29 -3.91
N LYS A 131 13.55 -0.84 -5.09
CA LYS A 131 14.17 -1.21 -6.37
C LYS A 131 15.66 -0.85 -6.39
N GLN A 132 16.04 0.37 -5.99
CA GLN A 132 17.46 0.76 -5.94
C GLN A 132 18.24 -0.10 -4.95
N TYR A 133 17.64 -0.42 -3.80
CA TYR A 133 18.25 -1.31 -2.81
C TYR A 133 18.51 -2.70 -3.39
N LEU A 134 17.53 -3.31 -4.06
CA LEU A 134 17.63 -4.65 -4.66
C LEU A 134 18.64 -4.71 -5.81
N LEU A 135 18.72 -3.67 -6.63
CA LEU A 135 19.70 -3.59 -7.72
C LEU A 135 21.16 -3.56 -7.24
N ASN A 136 21.40 -3.22 -5.97
CA ASN A 136 22.72 -3.23 -5.35
C ASN A 136 22.95 -4.45 -4.43
N GLN A 137 22.00 -5.38 -4.35
CA GLN A 137 22.19 -6.62 -3.61
C GLN A 137 22.99 -7.64 -4.42
N THR A 138 23.78 -8.44 -3.71
CA THR A 138 24.67 -9.45 -4.31
C THR A 138 24.30 -10.87 -3.91
N HIS A 139 23.39 -11.05 -2.95
CA HIS A 139 22.91 -12.34 -2.49
C HIS A 139 21.56 -12.66 -3.11
N ASP A 140 21.31 -13.96 -3.31
CA ASP A 140 20.03 -14.45 -3.82
C ASP A 140 18.97 -14.33 -2.72
N ILE A 141 17.80 -13.82 -3.09
CA ILE A 141 16.62 -13.75 -2.22
C ILE A 141 15.70 -14.89 -2.64
N GLN A 142 15.62 -15.93 -1.81
CA GLN A 142 14.75 -17.09 -2.04
C GLN A 142 13.39 -16.89 -1.37
N ARG A 143 13.40 -16.29 -0.18
CA ARG A 143 12.23 -16.14 0.68
C ARG A 143 12.12 -14.71 1.19
N SER A 144 11.05 -14.02 0.79
CA SER A 144 10.81 -12.64 1.22
C SER A 144 9.41 -12.44 1.79
N VAL A 145 9.23 -11.35 2.54
CA VAL A 145 7.92 -10.93 3.04
C VAL A 145 7.74 -9.41 2.96
N GLU A 146 6.65 -8.98 2.34
CA GLU A 146 6.10 -7.63 2.49
C GLU A 146 5.12 -7.61 3.68
N LEU A 147 5.39 -6.83 4.73
CA LEU A 147 4.44 -6.59 5.81
C LEU A 147 3.59 -5.35 5.54
N CYS A 148 2.33 -5.38 5.99
CA CYS A 148 1.34 -4.33 5.74
C CYS A 148 1.16 -4.09 4.24
N CYS A 149 1.05 -5.18 3.47
CA CYS A 149 1.22 -5.14 2.02
C CYS A 149 0.11 -4.40 1.27
N GLY A 150 -1.04 -4.13 1.89
CA GLY A 150 -2.19 -3.56 1.20
C GLY A 150 -2.56 -4.46 0.00
N ALA A 151 -2.68 -3.85 -1.18
CA ALA A 151 -2.97 -4.57 -2.43
C ALA A 151 -1.73 -5.21 -3.10
N SER A 152 -0.61 -5.29 -2.38
CA SER A 152 0.70 -5.83 -2.81
C SER A 152 1.32 -5.25 -4.09
N PRO A 153 1.14 -3.95 -4.43
CA PRO A 153 1.70 -3.42 -5.66
C PRO A 153 3.23 -3.47 -5.68
N VAL A 154 3.89 -3.31 -4.53
CA VAL A 154 5.35 -3.30 -4.45
C VAL A 154 5.91 -4.72 -4.58
N ALA A 155 5.46 -5.70 -3.78
CA ALA A 155 5.89 -7.10 -3.93
C ALA A 155 5.72 -7.64 -5.35
N ILE A 156 4.56 -7.40 -5.98
CA ILE A 156 4.27 -7.82 -7.36
C ILE A 156 5.21 -7.17 -8.38
N THR A 157 5.56 -5.91 -8.15
CA THR A 157 6.43 -5.16 -9.07
C THR A 157 7.89 -5.55 -8.87
N ILE A 158 8.33 -5.77 -7.62
CA ILE A 158 9.73 -6.09 -7.33
C ILE A 158 10.10 -7.55 -7.59
N ALA A 159 9.13 -8.46 -7.74
CA ALA A 159 9.36 -9.88 -8.04
C ALA A 159 10.34 -10.10 -9.22
N LYS A 160 10.33 -9.22 -10.24
CA LYS A 160 11.25 -9.31 -11.38
C LYS A 160 12.71 -8.96 -11.07
N PHE A 161 12.97 -8.29 -9.94
CA PHE A 161 14.32 -7.96 -9.46
C PHE A 161 14.86 -9.03 -8.49
N ILE A 162 14.03 -9.99 -8.08
CA ILE A 162 14.40 -11.16 -7.27
C ILE A 162 13.95 -12.45 -7.96
N PRO A 163 14.45 -12.75 -9.18
CA PRO A 163 13.95 -13.86 -9.99
C PRO A 163 14.13 -15.24 -9.34
N GLU A 164 15.07 -15.38 -8.41
CA GLU A 164 15.33 -16.60 -7.65
C GLU A 164 14.32 -16.83 -6.52
N ALA A 165 13.45 -15.86 -6.21
CA ALA A 165 12.52 -15.98 -5.10
C ALA A 165 11.48 -17.08 -5.35
N THR A 166 11.55 -18.17 -4.57
CA THR A 166 10.55 -19.23 -4.57
C THR A 166 9.30 -18.84 -3.79
N GLU A 167 9.45 -18.00 -2.77
CA GLU A 167 8.34 -17.53 -1.93
C GLU A 167 8.43 -16.04 -1.61
N ILE A 168 7.43 -15.28 -2.06
CA ILE A 168 7.23 -13.86 -1.74
C ILE A 168 5.92 -13.75 -0.96
N PHE A 169 6.00 -13.73 0.36
CA PHE A 169 4.81 -13.54 1.19
C PHE A 169 4.38 -12.08 1.18
N THR A 170 3.08 -11.85 1.13
CA THR A 170 2.51 -10.51 1.28
C THR A 170 1.49 -10.55 2.40
N ALA A 171 1.86 -9.99 3.54
CA ALA A 171 1.14 -10.15 4.78
C ALA A 171 0.39 -8.87 5.17
N ASP A 172 -0.88 -9.02 5.53
CA ASP A 172 -1.72 -7.94 6.01
C ASP A 172 -2.74 -8.46 7.04
N ILE A 173 -3.20 -7.59 7.94
CA ILE A 173 -4.27 -7.92 8.89
C ILE A 173 -5.65 -7.78 8.23
N ASN A 174 -5.74 -6.95 7.18
CA ASN A 174 -6.97 -6.57 6.51
C ASN A 174 -7.36 -7.61 5.43
N PRO A 175 -8.47 -8.35 5.58
CA PRO A 175 -8.91 -9.32 4.57
C PRO A 175 -9.19 -8.70 3.20
N LYS A 176 -9.66 -7.44 3.15
CA LYS A 176 -9.91 -6.74 1.88
C LYS A 176 -8.61 -6.40 1.14
N ALA A 177 -7.54 -6.09 1.87
CA ALA A 177 -6.21 -5.91 1.30
C ALA A 177 -5.73 -7.20 0.64
N LEU A 178 -5.90 -8.34 1.33
CA LEU A 178 -5.52 -9.65 0.81
C LEU A 178 -6.36 -10.10 -0.38
N PHE A 179 -7.65 -9.78 -0.41
CA PHE A 179 -8.49 -9.99 -1.59
C PHE A 179 -7.96 -9.22 -2.80
N TYR A 180 -7.62 -7.94 -2.65
CA TYR A 180 -7.02 -7.16 -3.75
C TYR A 180 -5.61 -7.62 -4.11
N SER A 181 -4.80 -8.02 -3.13
CA SER A 181 -3.49 -8.65 -3.35
C SER A 181 -3.63 -9.89 -4.22
N GLN A 182 -4.59 -10.78 -3.92
CA GLN A 182 -4.87 -11.98 -4.71
C GLN A 182 -5.33 -11.63 -6.14
N VAL A 183 -6.24 -10.67 -6.29
CA VAL A 183 -6.69 -10.17 -7.61
C VAL A 183 -5.51 -9.65 -8.43
N ASN A 184 -4.68 -8.78 -7.85
CA ASN A 184 -3.54 -8.16 -8.53
C ASN A 184 -2.46 -9.19 -8.87
N LYS A 185 -2.17 -10.13 -7.96
CA LYS A 185 -1.26 -11.25 -8.21
C LYS A 185 -1.72 -12.05 -9.42
N ASP A 186 -2.97 -12.51 -9.42
CA ASP A 186 -3.52 -13.36 -10.47
C ASP A 186 -3.49 -12.67 -11.83
N PHE A 187 -3.78 -11.35 -11.87
CA PHE A 187 -3.68 -10.55 -13.09
C PHE A 187 -2.27 -10.54 -13.68
N THR A 188 -1.22 -10.60 -12.85
CA THR A 188 0.17 -10.65 -13.33
C THR A 188 0.69 -12.05 -13.64
N GLY A 189 -0.08 -13.11 -13.31
CA GLY A 189 0.33 -14.50 -13.53
C GLY A 189 1.48 -15.00 -12.65
N LEU A 190 1.85 -14.28 -11.59
CA LEU A 190 2.93 -14.68 -10.68
C LEU A 190 2.46 -15.78 -9.72
N SER A 191 3.15 -16.93 -9.73
CA SER A 191 2.79 -18.10 -8.90
C SER A 191 3.47 -18.10 -7.53
N ASN A 192 4.56 -17.36 -7.37
CA ASN A 192 5.42 -17.34 -6.18
C ASN A 192 5.04 -16.26 -5.16
N ILE A 193 3.92 -15.56 -5.33
CA ILE A 193 3.41 -14.58 -4.36
C ILE A 193 2.33 -15.22 -3.49
N PHE A 194 2.40 -15.04 -2.18
CA PHE A 194 1.52 -15.69 -1.22
C PHE A 194 0.86 -14.66 -0.30
N PRO A 195 -0.35 -14.17 -0.65
CA PRO A 195 -1.14 -13.34 0.25
C PRO A 195 -1.52 -14.11 1.51
N THR A 196 -1.13 -13.60 2.67
CA THR A 196 -1.30 -14.28 3.97
C THR A 196 -1.89 -13.33 5.00
N GLN A 197 -3.01 -13.72 5.62
CA GLN A 197 -3.55 -12.97 6.74
C GLN A 197 -2.69 -13.16 7.98
N SER A 198 -2.06 -12.10 8.46
CA SER A 198 -1.16 -12.14 9.60
C SER A 198 -1.15 -10.80 10.33
N ASN A 199 -1.12 -10.84 11.67
CA ASN A 199 -0.66 -9.69 12.45
C ASN A 199 0.87 -9.79 12.56
N LEU A 200 1.59 -8.90 11.87
CA LEU A 200 3.04 -8.98 11.71
C LEU A 200 3.47 -10.39 11.30
N PHE A 201 4.24 -11.09 12.12
CA PHE A 201 4.77 -12.43 11.81
C PHE A 201 3.94 -13.60 12.36
N SER A 202 2.82 -13.34 13.04
CA SER A 202 2.06 -14.36 13.79
C SER A 202 1.64 -15.59 12.97
N ASN A 203 1.28 -15.42 11.69
CA ASN A 203 0.89 -16.51 10.79
C ASN A 203 1.93 -16.77 9.69
N LEU A 204 3.18 -16.37 9.92
CA LEU A 204 4.29 -16.60 9.02
C LEU A 204 5.27 -17.57 9.66
N GLU A 205 5.62 -18.63 8.95
CA GLU A 205 6.59 -19.63 9.40
C GLU A 205 7.99 -19.32 8.86
N GLY A 206 9.03 -19.76 9.56
CA GLY A 206 10.43 -19.71 9.08
C GLY A 206 11.08 -18.33 9.03
N HIS A 207 12.29 -18.28 8.48
CA HIS A 207 13.07 -17.05 8.35
C HIS A 207 12.99 -16.50 6.91
N PHE A 208 13.42 -15.26 6.73
CA PHE A 208 13.37 -14.54 5.46
C PHE A 208 14.75 -13.97 5.10
N ASP A 209 15.08 -14.04 3.82
CA ASP A 209 16.25 -13.37 3.24
C ASP A 209 15.97 -11.86 3.10
N LEU A 210 14.70 -11.49 2.86
CA LEU A 210 14.27 -10.09 2.81
C LEU A 210 12.94 -9.89 3.54
N ILE A 211 12.94 -9.00 4.52
CA ILE A 211 11.73 -8.42 5.12
C ILE A 211 11.62 -6.99 4.61
N PHE A 212 10.47 -6.59 4.08
CA PHE A 212 10.26 -5.21 3.67
C PHE A 212 8.88 -4.71 4.07
N ALA A 213 8.76 -3.43 4.38
CA ALA A 213 7.49 -2.87 4.84
C ALA A 213 7.37 -1.38 4.55
N ASN A 214 6.13 -0.96 4.25
CA ASN A 214 5.65 0.42 4.33
C ASN A 214 4.41 0.39 5.24
N PRO A 215 4.58 0.30 6.57
CA PRO A 215 3.46 0.21 7.49
C PRO A 215 2.70 1.54 7.59
N PRO A 216 1.45 1.52 8.08
CA PRO A 216 0.80 2.69 8.65
C PRO A 216 1.72 3.44 9.63
N TYR A 217 1.83 4.76 9.48
CA TYR A 217 2.76 5.59 10.27
C TYR A 217 2.17 6.90 10.80
N LEU A 218 0.85 7.10 10.74
CA LEU A 218 0.20 8.31 11.24
C LEU A 218 -0.53 8.02 12.57
N MET A 219 -0.70 9.03 13.40
CA MET A 219 -1.69 9.06 14.47
C MET A 219 -3.07 9.39 13.89
N ASP A 220 -3.87 8.36 13.61
CA ASP A 220 -5.23 8.53 13.11
C ASP A 220 -6.27 8.41 14.24
N LEU A 221 -7.12 9.43 14.42
CA LEU A 221 -8.18 9.45 15.45
C LEU A 221 -9.21 8.33 15.29
N HIS A 222 -9.44 7.87 14.06
CA HIS A 222 -10.37 6.80 13.73
C HIS A 222 -9.70 5.42 13.64
N GLU A 223 -8.40 5.35 13.95
CA GLU A 223 -7.60 4.13 13.94
C GLU A 223 -7.77 3.31 12.64
N ARG A 224 -7.88 3.98 11.48
CA ARG A 224 -8.02 3.30 10.18
C ARG A 224 -6.79 2.43 9.94
N GLN A 225 -7.00 1.17 9.56
CA GLN A 225 -5.93 0.15 9.52
C GLN A 225 -4.78 0.50 8.57
N TYR A 226 -5.07 1.19 7.47
CA TYR A 226 -4.05 1.60 6.50
C TYR A 226 -3.27 2.86 6.91
N ARG A 227 -3.63 3.49 8.04
CA ARG A 227 -3.20 4.84 8.40
C ARG A 227 -2.61 4.94 9.80
N HIS A 228 -3.23 4.28 10.78
CA HIS A 228 -2.85 4.35 12.17
C HIS A 228 -1.63 3.47 12.49
N GLY A 229 -0.49 4.08 12.82
CA GLY A 229 0.73 3.36 13.19
C GLY A 229 1.02 3.30 14.70
N GLY A 230 0.14 3.86 15.53
CA GLY A 230 0.25 3.88 17.00
C GLY A 230 0.31 5.30 17.57
N ASN A 231 0.30 5.40 18.90
CA ASN A 231 0.24 6.69 19.62
C ASN A 231 1.46 6.96 20.52
N VAL A 232 2.19 5.93 20.93
CA VAL A 232 3.26 6.06 21.93
C VAL A 232 4.48 6.75 21.32
N ARG A 233 4.76 6.50 20.04
CA ARG A 233 5.87 7.12 19.28
C ARG A 233 5.35 7.95 18.11
N ASP A 234 4.33 8.75 18.37
CA ASP A 234 3.81 9.73 17.42
C ASP A 234 3.48 9.12 16.03
N GLY A 235 2.85 7.93 16.01
CA GLY A 235 2.49 7.23 14.78
C GLY A 235 3.41 6.07 14.39
N THR A 236 4.53 5.82 15.08
CA THR A 236 5.58 4.90 14.58
C THR A 236 5.75 3.60 15.38
N ASP A 237 4.79 3.26 16.24
CA ASP A 237 4.87 2.05 17.07
C ASP A 237 4.88 0.77 16.23
N LEU A 238 4.06 0.73 15.18
CA LEU A 238 4.02 -0.41 14.25
C LEU A 238 5.36 -0.58 13.51
N SER A 239 5.95 0.51 13.05
CA SER A 239 7.29 0.52 12.44
C SER A 239 8.35 -0.02 13.40
N PHE A 240 8.29 0.37 14.68
CA PHE A 240 9.21 -0.12 15.71
C PHE A 240 8.99 -1.61 16.01
N ASN A 241 7.73 -2.06 16.08
CA ASN A 241 7.40 -3.47 16.26
C ASN A 241 7.90 -4.33 15.08
N ILE A 242 7.79 -3.83 13.84
CA ILE A 242 8.34 -4.51 12.66
C ILE A 242 9.85 -4.71 12.78
N LEU A 243 10.61 -3.70 13.23
CA LEU A 243 12.05 -3.84 13.46
C LEU A 243 12.34 -4.89 14.54
N THR A 244 11.66 -4.77 15.68
CA THR A 244 11.94 -5.59 16.88
C THR A 244 11.53 -7.06 16.75
N GLU A 245 10.48 -7.34 15.99
CA GLU A 245 10.09 -8.69 15.64
C GLU A 245 10.87 -9.21 14.42
N GLY A 246 11.09 -8.36 13.42
CA GLY A 246 11.71 -8.73 12.16
C GLY A 246 13.16 -9.16 12.30
N ILE A 247 13.95 -8.52 13.17
CA ILE A 247 15.35 -8.93 13.40
C ILE A 247 15.47 -10.42 13.79
N LYS A 248 14.47 -10.96 14.50
CA LYS A 248 14.43 -12.35 14.98
C LYS A 248 14.01 -13.33 13.88
N ARG A 249 13.58 -12.81 12.72
CA ARG A 249 13.04 -13.56 11.59
C ARG A 249 13.94 -13.49 10.36
N LEU A 250 15.09 -12.84 10.45
CA LEU A 250 16.08 -12.81 9.38
C LEU A 250 16.89 -14.10 9.34
N THR A 251 17.22 -14.55 8.14
CA THR A 251 18.31 -15.51 7.94
C THR A 251 19.67 -14.87 8.27
N PRO A 252 20.77 -15.63 8.39
CA PRO A 252 22.10 -15.06 8.65
C PRO A 252 22.58 -14.01 7.62
N GLN A 253 22.13 -14.10 6.36
CA GLN A 253 22.42 -13.12 5.31
C GLN A 253 21.21 -12.21 5.02
N GLY A 254 20.17 -12.30 5.86
CA GLY A 254 18.90 -11.64 5.61
C GLY A 254 18.98 -10.15 5.93
N SER A 255 18.10 -9.39 5.29
CA SER A 255 17.96 -7.96 5.54
C SER A 255 16.51 -7.54 5.76
N LEU A 256 16.36 -6.44 6.51
CA LEU A 256 15.10 -5.75 6.70
C LEU A 256 15.19 -4.35 6.08
N PHE A 257 14.26 -4.03 5.19
CA PHE A 257 14.12 -2.74 4.52
C PHE A 257 12.78 -2.09 4.92
N LEU A 258 12.83 -1.08 5.77
CA LEU A 258 11.66 -0.39 6.28
C LEU A 258 11.59 1.03 5.73
N TYR A 259 10.47 1.35 5.10
CA TYR A 259 10.08 2.71 4.75
C TYR A 259 9.02 3.17 5.75
N THR A 260 9.13 4.36 6.33
CA THR A 260 8.10 4.89 7.24
C THR A 260 8.12 6.41 7.26
N GLY A 261 6.94 7.00 7.51
CA GLY A 261 6.85 8.40 7.94
C GLY A 261 7.28 8.53 9.41
N ILE A 262 7.90 9.65 9.77
CA ILE A 262 8.34 9.97 11.14
C ILE A 262 7.88 11.38 11.49
N ALA A 263 7.08 11.51 12.53
CA ALA A 263 6.76 12.80 13.13
C ALA A 263 7.97 13.33 13.91
N ILE A 264 8.43 14.53 13.56
CA ILE A 264 9.59 15.19 14.17
C ILE A 264 9.09 16.38 14.97
N SER A 265 9.39 16.40 16.26
CA SER A 265 9.04 17.50 17.17
C SER A 265 10.24 18.39 17.45
N GLN A 266 10.01 19.47 18.19
CA GLN A 266 11.06 20.31 18.75
C GLN A 266 12.06 19.52 19.63
N ASP A 267 11.59 18.45 20.28
CA ASP A 267 12.41 17.58 21.14
C ASP A 267 13.24 16.58 20.33
N GLY A 268 13.03 16.48 19.02
CA GLY A 268 13.81 15.63 18.11
C GLY A 268 13.00 14.47 17.53
N ASN A 269 13.67 13.33 17.35
CA ASN A 269 13.15 12.16 16.66
C ASN A 269 13.06 10.97 17.61
N LYS A 270 11.91 10.83 18.26
CA LYS A 270 11.65 9.76 19.24
C LYS A 270 11.78 8.36 18.65
N PHE A 271 11.47 8.20 17.36
CA PHE A 271 11.60 6.89 16.70
C PHE A 271 13.08 6.50 16.57
N LEU A 272 13.92 7.41 16.09
CA LEU A 272 15.35 7.15 15.95
C LEU A 272 16.01 6.90 17.30
N GLU A 273 15.68 7.71 18.32
CA GLU A 273 16.17 7.49 19.70
C GLU A 273 15.81 6.08 20.23
N ALA A 274 14.58 5.63 19.96
CA ALA A 274 14.14 4.29 20.35
C ALA A 274 14.91 3.19 19.59
N VAL A 275 15.15 3.37 18.29
CA VAL A 275 15.93 2.41 17.48
C VAL A 275 17.39 2.37 17.95
N ASP A 276 18.02 3.53 18.15
CA ASP A 276 19.41 3.68 18.60
C ASP A 276 19.65 3.02 19.97
N SER A 277 18.67 3.11 20.88
CA SER A 277 18.73 2.44 22.18
C SER A 277 18.52 0.94 22.06
N TRP A 278 17.53 0.50 21.27
CA TRP A 278 17.14 -0.90 21.17
C TRP A 278 18.18 -1.75 20.44
N ILE A 279 18.80 -1.22 19.39
CA ILE A 279 19.75 -1.97 18.57
C ILE A 279 21.04 -2.34 19.33
N GLN A 280 21.34 -1.66 20.44
CA GLN A 280 22.50 -1.98 21.29
C GLN A 280 22.44 -3.40 21.87
N ASP A 281 21.24 -3.97 22.00
CA ASP A 281 21.04 -5.36 22.43
C ASP A 281 21.36 -6.39 21.32
N TYR A 282 21.66 -5.92 20.09
CA TYR A 282 21.90 -6.75 18.91
C TYR A 282 23.23 -6.36 18.21
N PRO A 283 24.39 -6.56 18.86
CA PRO A 283 25.70 -6.13 18.34
C PRO A 283 26.13 -6.84 17.05
N ASP A 284 25.50 -7.97 16.72
CA ASP A 284 25.74 -8.72 15.47
C ASP A 284 24.96 -8.16 14.28
N PHE A 285 24.28 -7.02 14.43
CA PHE A 285 23.52 -6.37 13.38
C PHE A 285 23.99 -4.93 13.17
N ASN A 286 24.01 -4.52 11.91
CA ASN A 286 24.20 -3.13 11.50
C ASN A 286 22.88 -2.57 10.98
N TYR A 287 22.62 -1.28 11.26
CA TYR A 287 21.53 -0.56 10.61
C TYR A 287 22.00 0.78 10.05
N SER A 288 21.28 1.25 9.04
CA SER A 288 21.39 2.61 8.52
C SER A 288 20.04 3.30 8.61
N TYR A 289 20.07 4.59 8.93
CA TYR A 289 18.91 5.48 8.88
C TYR A 289 19.17 6.57 7.84
N GLU A 290 18.21 6.81 6.96
CA GLU A 290 18.31 7.80 5.88
C GLU A 290 17.00 8.57 5.77
N GLU A 291 17.02 9.89 5.96
CA GLU A 291 15.87 10.74 5.63
C GLU A 291 15.85 11.00 4.12
N ILE A 292 14.77 10.59 3.45
CA ILE A 292 14.63 10.65 1.98
C ILE A 292 13.61 11.70 1.51
N ASP A 293 12.75 12.17 2.41
CA ASP A 293 11.80 13.24 2.13
C ASP A 293 11.59 14.05 3.42
N PRO A 294 11.94 15.34 3.45
CA PRO A 294 11.92 16.10 4.69
C PRO A 294 10.50 16.51 5.13
N ASP A 295 9.52 16.52 4.24
CA ASP A 295 8.19 17.03 4.59
C ASP A 295 7.09 16.40 3.71
N VAL A 296 6.26 15.59 4.36
CA VAL A 296 5.07 14.99 3.78
C VAL A 296 3.86 15.20 4.66
N PHE A 297 2.68 15.18 4.04
CA PHE A 297 1.41 15.27 4.76
C PHE A 297 1.31 16.49 5.69
N GLY A 298 1.80 17.65 5.26
CA GLY A 298 1.74 18.88 6.06
C GLY A 298 0.31 19.26 6.51
N GLU A 299 -0.72 18.79 5.82
CA GLU A 299 -2.12 18.93 6.25
C GLU A 299 -2.44 18.22 7.58
N GLU A 300 -1.66 17.20 7.97
CA GLU A 300 -1.86 16.46 9.21
C GLU A 300 -1.56 17.32 10.45
N LEU A 301 -0.69 18.32 10.30
CA LEU A 301 -0.31 19.26 11.37
C LEU A 301 -1.48 20.13 11.84
N GLU A 302 -2.57 20.22 11.07
CA GLU A 302 -3.80 20.89 11.48
C GLU A 302 -4.58 20.08 12.56
N GLN A 303 -4.27 18.80 12.74
CA GLN A 303 -4.97 17.93 13.68
C GLN A 303 -4.44 18.08 15.10
N SER A 304 -5.32 17.86 16.08
CA SER A 304 -4.99 17.95 17.51
C SER A 304 -3.86 17.00 17.93
N ALA A 305 -3.75 15.84 17.29
CA ALA A 305 -2.71 14.85 17.58
C ALA A 305 -1.29 15.30 17.19
N TYR A 306 -1.15 16.32 16.34
CA TYR A 306 0.13 16.77 15.81
C TYR A 306 0.52 18.18 16.26
N GLN A 307 -0.16 18.77 17.24
CA GLN A 307 0.13 20.16 17.67
C GLN A 307 1.53 20.34 18.26
N HIS A 308 2.19 19.26 18.69
CA HIS A 308 3.58 19.24 19.16
C HIS A 308 4.59 18.80 18.10
N ILE A 309 4.15 18.55 16.87
CA ILE A 309 4.97 18.06 15.75
C ILE A 309 5.26 19.22 14.79
N GLU A 310 6.52 19.36 14.38
CA GLU A 310 6.97 20.43 13.48
C GLU A 310 6.84 20.01 12.00
N ARG A 311 7.11 18.75 11.69
CA ARG A 311 7.03 18.17 10.34
C ARG A 311 6.89 16.65 10.40
N ILE A 312 6.46 16.05 9.30
CA ILE A 312 6.49 14.59 9.12
C ILE A 312 7.48 14.29 8.00
N ALA A 313 8.60 13.66 8.32
CA ALA A 313 9.59 13.21 7.34
C ALA A 313 9.26 11.81 6.84
N VAL A 314 9.89 11.38 5.75
CA VAL A 314 9.96 9.97 5.35
C VAL A 314 11.40 9.49 5.39
N VAL A 315 11.58 8.31 5.94
CA VAL A 315 12.88 7.71 6.18
C VAL A 315 12.94 6.29 5.67
N LEU A 316 14.16 5.83 5.44
CA LEU A 316 14.50 4.44 5.21
C LEU A 316 15.34 3.93 6.38
N ILE A 317 14.98 2.76 6.89
CA ILE A 317 15.82 1.97 7.79
C ILE A 317 16.20 0.70 7.06
N LYS A 318 17.50 0.41 7.00
CA LYS A 318 18.04 -0.83 6.44
C LYS A 318 18.77 -1.52 7.58
N LEU A 319 18.43 -2.77 7.86
CA LEU A 319 19.01 -3.57 8.93
C LEU A 319 19.52 -4.89 8.31
N SER A 320 20.73 -5.30 8.63
CA SER A 320 21.30 -6.57 8.19
C SER A 320 22.27 -7.11 9.22
N ALA A 321 22.57 -8.41 9.17
CA ALA A 321 23.68 -8.97 9.93
C ALA A 321 25.00 -8.24 9.60
N ALA A 322 25.87 -8.13 10.61
CA ALA A 322 27.12 -7.37 10.55
C ALA A 322 28.24 -8.04 9.75
#